data_AF-A0A2X2I849-F1
#
_entry.id   AF-A0A2X2I849-F1
#
_cell.length_a   1.000
_cell.length_b   1.000
_cell.length_c   1.000
_cell.angle_alpha   90.00
_cell.angle_beta   90.00
_cell.angle_gamma   90.00
#
_symmetry.space_group_name_H-M   'P 1'
#
loop_
_entity.id
_entity.type
_entity.pdbx_description
1 polymer ?
#
loop_
_entity_poly.entity_id
_entity_poly.type
_entity_poly.pdbx_seq_one_letter_code
_entity_poly.pdbx_strand_id
1 'polypeptide(L)' 'MGFASIGYVPEDGWYAGTEARYMGDIMADDENTAKAPSYTLVGLFTGYKYKVMPLIS' A
#
# COMPACT_ATOMS: atom_id res chain seq x y z
N MET A 1 -11.46 8.46 -3.06
CA MET A 1 -10.19 7.97 -2.49
C MET A 1 -9.64 6.89 -3.40
N GLY A 2 -8.35 6.95 -3.77
CA GLY A 2 -7.69 5.99 -4.66
C GLY A 2 -6.56 5.25 -3.93
N PHE A 3 -6.41 3.97 -4.21
CA PHE A 3 -5.34 3.13 -3.68
C PHE A 3 -4.75 2.30 -4.82
N ALA A 4 -3.42 2.33 -4.92
CA ALA A 4 -2.69 1.49 -5.86
C ALA A 4 -1.50 0.88 -5.12
N SER A 5 -1.24 -0.41 -5.35
CA SER A 5 -0.04 -1.06 -4.84
C SER A 5 0.55 -1.95 -5.93
N ILE A 6 1.87 -1.98 -5.97
CA ILE A 6 2.61 -2.84 -6.88
C ILE A 6 3.76 -3.47 -6.09
N GLY A 7 3.95 -4.77 -6.27
CA GLY A 7 4.99 -5.50 -5.55
C GLY A 7 5.46 -6.71 -6.32
N TYR A 8 6.74 -7.02 -6.14
CA TYR A 8 7.34 -8.28 -6.51
C TYR A 8 7.16 -9.27 -5.35
N VAL A 9 6.37 -10.31 -5.56
CA VAL A 9 5.98 -11.28 -4.53
C VAL A 9 6.17 -12.70 -5.07
N PRO A 10 7.38 -13.27 -4.95
CA PRO A 10 7.64 -14.66 -5.34
C PRO A 10 7.00 -15.66 -4.35
N GLU A 11 6.97 -16.93 -4.76
CA GLU A 11 6.54 -18.06 -3.91
C GLU A 11 7.44 -18.23 -2.69
N ASP A 12 8.74 -17.97 -2.85
CA ASP A 12 9.74 -18.02 -1.79
C ASP A 12 10.86 -17.00 -2.02
N GLY A 13 11.56 -16.62 -0.94
CA GLY A 13 12.62 -15.63 -0.97
C GLY A 13 12.17 -14.21 -0.67
N TRP A 14 12.98 -13.24 -1.12
CA TRP A 14 12.76 -11.81 -0.88
C TRP A 14 11.56 -11.29 -1.66
N TYR A 15 10.71 -10.53 -0.98
CA TYR A 15 9.65 -9.76 -1.60
C TYR A 15 9.78 -8.28 -1.25
N ALA A 16 9.33 -7.44 -2.15
CA ALA A 16 9.33 -6.00 -1.95
C ALA A 16 8.21 -5.37 -2.79
N GLY A 17 7.68 -4.25 -2.32
CA GLY A 17 6.68 -3.52 -3.04
C GLY A 17 6.54 -2.10 -2.52
N THR A 18 5.72 -1.36 -3.25
CA THR A 18 5.37 0.02 -2.93
C THR A 18 3.86 0.14 -2.94
N GLU A 19 3.33 0.93 -2.04
CA GLU A 19 1.93 1.33 -2.05
C GLU A 19 1.82 2.84 -2.16
N ALA A 20 0.83 3.29 -2.93
CA ALA A 20 0.45 4.68 -3.05
C ALA A 20 -1.02 4.82 -2.66
N ARG A 21 -1.30 5.67 -1.67
CA ARG A 21 -2.65 6.04 -1.27
C ARG A 21 -2.89 7.50 -1.60
N TYR A 22 -3.89 7.74 -2.42
CA TYR A 22 -4.34 9.08 -2.78
C TYR A 22 -5.68 9.37 -2.09
N MET A 23 -5.68 10.31 -1.15
CA MET A 23 -6.91 10.89 -0.64
C MET A 23 -7.26 12.11 -1.49
N GLY A 24 -8.28 11.99 -2.35
CA GLY A 24 -8.87 13.16 -2.99
C GLY A 24 -9.60 14.03 -1.96
N ASP A 25 -9.83 15.31 -2.27
CA ASP A 25 -10.52 16.28 -1.41
C ASP A 25 -11.76 15.64 -0.75
N ILE A 26 -11.77 15.55 0.58
CA ILE A 26 -12.99 15.27 1.34
C ILE A 26 -13.65 16.64 1.54
N MET A 27 -14.70 16.93 0.77
CA MET A 27 -15.49 18.15 0.96
C MET A 27 -16.26 18.04 2.28
N ALA A 28 -15.87 18.85 3.26
CA ALA A 28 -16.45 18.85 4.60
C ALA A 28 -17.64 19.81 4.76
N ASP A 29 -17.94 20.69 3.78
CA ASP A 29 -19.12 21.56 3.83
C ASP A 29 -19.47 22.22 2.47
N ASP A 30 -20.71 22.69 2.33
CA ASP A 30 -21.34 23.29 1.13
C ASP A 30 -20.80 24.69 0.77
N GLU A 31 -19.87 25.25 1.57
CA GLU A 31 -19.28 26.60 1.42
C GLU A 31 -17.82 26.63 0.91
N ASN A 32 -17.17 25.47 0.75
CA ASN A 32 -15.88 25.30 0.03
C ASN A 32 -14.72 26.24 0.42
N THR A 33 -14.58 26.63 1.70
CA THR A 33 -13.53 27.57 2.18
C THR A 33 -12.38 26.91 2.97
N ALA A 34 -12.42 25.60 3.23
CA ALA A 34 -11.31 24.87 3.85
C ALA A 34 -11.10 23.51 3.17
N LYS A 35 -10.07 23.41 2.31
CA LYS A 35 -9.63 22.14 1.72
C LYS A 35 -8.65 21.45 2.66
N ALA A 36 -8.96 20.23 3.08
CA ALA A 36 -7.92 19.32 3.56
C ALA A 36 -6.98 19.05 2.37
N PRO A 37 -5.69 19.42 2.42
CA PRO A 37 -4.78 19.26 1.29
C PRO A 37 -4.79 17.80 0.84
N SER A 38 -4.95 17.56 -0.46
CA SER A 38 -4.81 16.22 -1.00
C SER A 38 -3.40 15.72 -0.66
N TYR A 39 -3.35 14.61 0.08
CA TYR A 39 -2.09 14.01 0.47
C TYR A 39 -1.95 12.67 -0.23
N THR A 40 -0.75 12.47 -0.77
CA THR A 40 -0.33 11.21 -1.36
C THR A 40 0.63 10.56 -0.37
N LEU A 41 0.23 9.43 0.20
CA LEU A 41 1.13 8.59 0.98
C LEU A 41 1.78 7.58 0.04
N VAL A 42 3.11 7.50 0.08
CA VAL A 42 3.87 6.46 -0.59
C VAL A 42 4.60 5.66 0.48
N GLY A 43 4.33 4.36 0.52
CA GLY A 43 4.94 3.41 1.44
C GLY A 43 5.81 2.41 0.68
N LEU A 44 6.92 2.00 1.30
CA LEU A 44 7.77 0.90 0.82
C LEU A 44 7.68 -0.24 1.83
N PHE A 45 7.53 -1.46 1.35
CA PHE A 45 7.55 -2.66 2.18
C PHE A 45 8.48 -3.72 1.58
N THR A 46 9.17 -4.45 2.44
CA THR A 46 10.03 -5.57 2.06
C THR A 46 10.00 -6.64 3.15
N GLY A 47 10.28 -7.89 2.78
CA GLY A 47 10.40 -9.01 3.70
C GLY A 47 10.94 -10.26 3.02
N TYR A 48 11.06 -11.35 3.78
CA TYR A 48 11.55 -12.64 3.30
C TYR A 48 10.56 -13.76 3.61
N LYS A 49 10.27 -14.61 2.62
CA LYS A 49 9.43 -15.81 2.76
C LYS A 49 10.29 -17.06 2.83
N TYR A 50 10.11 -17.83 3.90
CA TYR A 50 10.72 -19.15 4.04
C TYR A 50 9.78 -20.22 3.49
N LYS A 51 10.24 -21.01 2.51
CA LYS A 51 9.54 -22.22 2.06
C LYS A 51 9.92 -23.37 2.97
N VAL A 52 9.13 -23.57 4.02
CA VAL A 52 9.29 -24.75 4.88
C VAL A 52 8.56 -25.89 4.21
N MET A 53 9.31 -26.83 3.63
CA MET A 53 8.72 -28.07 3.13
C MET A 53 8.18 -28.84 4.34
N PRO A 54 6.91 -29.29 4.33
CA PRO A 54 6.38 -30.05 5.45
C PRO A 54 7.18 -31.36 5.52
N LEU A 55 7.84 -31.60 6.65
CA LEU A 55 8.40 -32.90 6.96
C LEU A 55 7.22 -33.86 7.01
N ILE A 56 7.11 -34.71 5.99
CA ILE A 56 6.06 -35.72 5.86
C ILE A 56 6.14 -36.64 7.09
N SER A 57 4.99 -36.91 7.72
CA SER A 57 4.76 -38.08 8.56
C SER A 57 3.99 -39.13 7.78
#